data_AF-A0A9Q0XMK2-F1
#
_entry.id   AF-A0A9Q0XMK2-F1
#
_cell.length_a   1.000
_cell.length_b   1.000
_cell.length_c   1.000
_cell.angle_alpha   90.00
_cell.angle_beta   90.00
_cell.angle_gamma   90.00
#
_symmetry.space_group_name_H-M   'P 1'
#
loop_
_entity.id
_entity.type
_entity.pdbx_description
1 polymer ?
#
loop_
_entity_poly.entity_id
_entity_poly.type
_entity_poly.pdbx_seq_one_letter_code
_entity_poly.pdbx_strand_id
1 'polypeptide(L)'
;MTRQTLFGIAELLQPYLMRKDTVIRSAIPVKERVAIGVYFLTSRSCYHTIALVFQKGTSTVASVVVEMTSSMRKLGFPHCLGSVDGTHVAITLPKLQGQAYFNRKLFHSVLLQAACDGDSIFFSMLAGHLGVNHDAHVFRSSMLFKKMEEGTHIPGNPMFHYSGVSIPPLILGDGAYPLCKWLMKPYAVPRNEHERHYNKIFNRSRNVVECTFGQLKARFRRLPVRMEAHIQNVSSIIASVVILHNICEKKKHLIPNVDQYIEQPTETRNLENLDIDCNRGPSDRVEAEAIRTAIAEYLFTHVK
;
A
#
# COMPACT_ATOMS: atom_id res chain seq x y z
N MET A 1 1.54 -23.07 7.88
CA MET A 1 0.54 -22.66 6.87
C MET A 1 -0.41 -23.82 6.63
N THR A 2 -1.72 -23.58 6.59
CA THR A 2 -2.71 -24.64 6.35
C THR A 2 -2.74 -25.05 4.88
N ARG A 3 -3.20 -26.27 4.60
CA ARG A 3 -3.35 -26.78 3.23
C ARG A 3 -4.30 -25.92 2.37
N GLN A 4 -5.36 -25.40 2.99
CA GLN A 4 -6.34 -24.55 2.31
C GLN A 4 -5.73 -23.22 1.86
N THR A 5 -4.89 -22.59 2.70
CA THR A 5 -4.17 -21.37 2.32
C THR A 5 -3.17 -21.61 1.19
N LEU A 6 -2.43 -22.73 1.22
CA LEU A 6 -1.49 -23.09 0.15
C LEU A 6 -2.22 -23.25 -1.20
N PHE A 7 -3.38 -23.91 -1.20
CA PHE A 7 -4.17 -24.11 -2.41
C PHE A 7 -4.81 -22.81 -2.91
N GLY A 8 -5.26 -21.95 -2.01
CA GLY A 8 -5.66 -20.59 -2.37
C GLY A 8 -4.53 -19.85 -3.09
N ILE A 9 -3.32 -19.82 -2.54
CA ILE A 9 -2.15 -19.19 -3.19
C ILE A 9 -1.86 -19.82 -4.56
N ALA A 10 -1.97 -21.15 -4.68
CA ALA A 10 -1.75 -21.83 -5.95
C ALA A 10 -2.80 -21.45 -7.02
N GLU A 11 -4.07 -21.26 -6.64
CA GLU A 11 -5.12 -20.77 -7.53
C GLU A 11 -4.83 -19.32 -7.97
N LEU A 12 -4.38 -18.46 -7.04
CA LEU A 12 -3.98 -17.08 -7.35
C LEU A 12 -2.81 -16.99 -8.32
N LEU A 13 -1.82 -17.87 -8.15
CA LEU A 13 -0.63 -17.89 -8.99
C LEU A 13 -0.81 -18.69 -10.29
N GLN A 14 -1.94 -19.38 -10.46
CA GLN A 14 -2.22 -20.22 -11.62
C GLN A 14 -2.00 -19.51 -12.97
N PRO A 15 -2.52 -18.29 -13.23
CA PRO A 15 -2.28 -17.61 -14.51
C PRO A 15 -0.80 -17.29 -14.78
N TYR A 16 0.03 -17.22 -13.74
CA TYR A 16 1.44 -16.84 -13.84
C TYR A 16 2.41 -18.03 -13.82
N LEU A 17 2.02 -19.13 -13.19
CA LEU A 17 2.86 -20.31 -12.99
C LEU A 17 2.44 -21.52 -13.81
N MET A 18 1.29 -21.49 -14.49
CA MET A 18 0.87 -22.61 -15.33
C MET A 18 1.79 -22.75 -16.55
N ARG A 19 2.23 -23.97 -16.82
CA ARG A 19 3.03 -24.33 -17.99
C ARG A 19 2.29 -25.42 -18.77
N LYS A 20 2.55 -25.51 -20.07
CA LYS A 20 2.00 -26.56 -20.94
C LYS A 20 2.87 -27.80 -20.85
N ASP A 21 2.25 -28.97 -20.97
CA ASP A 21 2.95 -30.24 -21.13
C ASP A 21 3.77 -30.21 -22.42
N THR A 22 4.90 -30.91 -22.40
CA THR A 22 5.67 -31.19 -23.62
C THR A 22 5.46 -32.63 -24.04
N VAL A 23 5.88 -32.96 -25.26
CA VAL A 23 5.81 -34.33 -25.79
C VAL A 23 6.52 -35.35 -24.89
N ILE A 24 7.55 -34.92 -24.13
CA ILE A 24 8.44 -35.80 -23.37
C ILE A 24 8.10 -35.81 -21.87
N ARG A 25 7.48 -34.75 -21.32
CA ARG A 25 7.16 -34.67 -19.89
C ARG A 25 5.98 -33.77 -19.60
N SER A 26 5.23 -34.14 -18.56
CA SER A 26 4.20 -33.28 -17.98
C SER A 26 4.83 -32.06 -17.30
N ALA A 27 4.15 -30.91 -17.41
CA ALA A 27 4.48 -29.72 -16.67
C ALA A 27 4.33 -29.96 -15.16
N ILE A 28 5.16 -29.30 -14.36
CA ILE A 28 5.03 -29.35 -12.91
C ILE A 28 3.74 -28.62 -12.52
N PRO A 29 2.80 -29.27 -11.81
CA PRO A 29 1.55 -28.65 -11.39
C PRO A 29 1.78 -27.39 -10.57
N VAL A 30 0.96 -26.36 -10.76
CA VAL A 30 1.11 -25.07 -10.06
C VAL A 30 1.18 -25.25 -8.55
N LYS A 31 0.34 -26.13 -7.97
CA LYS A 31 0.34 -26.45 -6.53
C LYS A 31 1.71 -26.93 -6.05
N GLU A 32 2.39 -27.76 -6.84
CA GLU A 32 3.72 -28.27 -6.54
C GLU A 32 4.77 -27.17 -6.72
N ARG A 33 4.65 -26.32 -7.75
CA ARG A 33 5.52 -25.14 -7.94
C ARG A 33 5.44 -24.17 -6.75
N VAL A 34 4.23 -23.90 -6.25
CA VAL A 34 4.01 -23.09 -5.04
C VAL A 34 4.60 -23.77 -3.81
N ALA A 35 4.40 -25.08 -3.64
CA ALA A 35 4.96 -25.82 -2.52
C ALA A 35 6.50 -25.77 -2.49
N ILE A 36 7.16 -25.92 -3.65
CA ILE A 36 8.62 -25.77 -3.79
C ILE A 36 9.05 -24.37 -3.35
N GLY A 37 8.40 -23.32 -3.86
CA GLY A 37 8.70 -21.94 -3.52
C GLY A 37 8.53 -21.65 -2.02
N VAL A 38 7.42 -22.07 -1.43
CA VAL A 38 7.15 -21.94 0.01
C VAL A 38 8.16 -22.73 0.85
N TYR A 39 8.52 -23.94 0.44
CA TYR A 39 9.50 -24.75 1.17
C TYR A 39 10.87 -24.06 1.16
N PHE A 40 11.30 -23.52 0.02
CA PHE A 40 12.53 -22.73 -0.07
C PHE A 40 12.50 -21.50 0.86
N LEU A 41 11.36 -20.81 0.96
CA LEU A 41 11.23 -19.61 1.78
C LEU A 41 11.15 -19.91 3.28
N THR A 42 10.64 -21.08 3.67
CA THR A 42 10.44 -21.45 5.08
C THR A 42 11.57 -22.32 5.66
N SER A 43 12.34 -22.98 4.81
CA SER A 43 13.50 -23.79 5.20
C SER A 43 14.82 -23.04 4.97
N ARG A 44 15.89 -23.46 5.65
CA ARG A 44 17.27 -23.02 5.34
C ARG A 44 17.97 -23.98 4.36
N SER A 45 17.21 -24.83 3.69
CA SER A 45 17.71 -25.89 2.82
C SER A 45 18.20 -25.31 1.48
N CYS A 46 19.35 -25.78 1.00
CA CYS A 46 19.84 -25.40 -0.32
C CYS A 46 18.99 -26.04 -1.44
N TYR A 47 19.10 -25.52 -2.67
CA TYR A 47 18.35 -26.02 -3.83
C TYR A 47 18.53 -27.53 -4.08
N HIS A 48 19.71 -28.08 -3.79
CA HIS A 48 19.96 -29.52 -3.94
C HIS A 48 19.11 -30.36 -2.98
N THR A 49 19.00 -29.94 -1.72
CA THR A 49 18.17 -30.64 -0.72
C THR A 49 16.69 -30.60 -1.12
N ILE A 50 16.22 -29.45 -1.60
CA ILE A 50 14.83 -29.27 -2.04
C ILE A 50 14.55 -30.11 -3.30
N ALA A 51 15.52 -30.19 -4.21
CA ALA A 51 15.44 -31.04 -5.40
C ALA A 51 15.23 -32.51 -5.05
N LEU A 52 15.91 -33.02 -4.02
CA LEU A 52 15.70 -34.38 -3.52
C LEU A 52 14.30 -34.56 -2.92
N VAL A 53 13.85 -33.62 -2.07
CA VAL A 53 12.53 -33.68 -1.42
C VAL A 53 11.39 -33.73 -2.43
N PHE A 54 11.46 -32.90 -3.48
CA PHE A 54 10.41 -32.83 -4.50
C PHE A 54 10.69 -33.72 -5.74
N GLN A 55 11.77 -34.50 -5.71
CA GLN A 55 12.22 -35.36 -6.81
C GLN A 55 12.29 -34.63 -8.17
N LYS A 56 12.84 -33.42 -8.18
CA LYS A 56 13.06 -32.60 -9.38
C LYS A 56 14.55 -32.32 -9.58
N GLY A 57 14.94 -31.86 -10.76
CA GLY A 57 16.30 -31.37 -11.00
C GLY A 57 16.58 -30.06 -10.25
N THR A 58 17.80 -29.88 -9.74
CA THR A 58 18.20 -28.67 -8.99
C THR A 58 18.01 -27.38 -9.78
N SER A 59 18.33 -27.38 -11.08
CA SER A 59 18.07 -26.25 -11.98
C SER A 59 16.57 -25.93 -12.13
N THR A 60 15.73 -26.97 -12.13
CA THR A 60 14.28 -26.83 -12.21
C THR A 60 13.73 -26.21 -10.93
N VAL A 61 14.19 -26.66 -9.77
CA VAL A 61 13.82 -26.05 -8.47
C VAL A 61 14.22 -24.57 -8.44
N ALA A 62 15.45 -24.24 -8.83
CA ALA A 62 15.91 -22.84 -8.86
C ALA A 62 15.02 -21.95 -9.76
N SER A 63 14.72 -22.42 -10.98
CA SER A 63 13.81 -21.72 -11.90
C SER A 63 12.40 -21.56 -11.32
N VAL A 64 11.85 -22.61 -10.70
CA VAL A 64 10.54 -22.58 -10.05
C VAL A 64 10.50 -21.57 -8.91
N VAL A 65 11.54 -21.51 -8.07
CA VAL A 65 11.62 -20.55 -6.95
C VAL A 65 11.65 -19.12 -7.47
N VAL A 66 12.46 -18.83 -8.50
CA VAL A 66 12.52 -17.49 -9.11
C VAL A 66 11.18 -17.11 -9.75
N GLU A 67 10.56 -18.02 -10.48
CA GLU A 67 9.25 -17.77 -11.11
C GLU A 67 8.14 -17.58 -10.07
N MET A 68 8.09 -18.41 -9.03
CA MET A 68 7.11 -18.33 -7.95
C MET A 68 7.24 -17.01 -7.18
N THR A 69 8.44 -16.67 -6.72
CA THR A 69 8.70 -15.41 -6.00
C THR A 69 8.42 -14.19 -6.86
N SER A 70 8.71 -14.24 -8.17
CA SER A 70 8.38 -13.17 -9.10
C SER A 70 6.89 -13.06 -9.38
N SER A 71 6.16 -14.18 -9.39
CA SER A 71 4.71 -14.21 -9.58
C SER A 71 3.96 -13.77 -8.33
N MET A 72 4.51 -14.01 -7.13
CA MET A 72 3.98 -13.47 -5.88
C MET A 72 3.93 -11.93 -5.89
N ARG A 73 4.91 -11.27 -6.52
CA ARG A 73 4.88 -9.79 -6.69
C ARG A 73 3.70 -9.32 -7.55
N LYS A 74 3.10 -10.18 -8.38
CA LYS A 74 1.94 -9.87 -9.22
C LYS A 74 0.60 -9.98 -8.48
N LEU A 75 0.59 -10.53 -7.27
CA LEU A 75 -0.62 -10.65 -6.44
C LEU A 75 -1.00 -9.38 -5.67
N GLY A 76 -0.23 -8.30 -5.84
CA GLY A 76 -0.54 -6.98 -5.26
C GLY A 76 -1.42 -6.13 -6.16
N PHE A 77 -1.72 -4.91 -5.72
CA PHE A 77 -2.37 -3.92 -6.57
C PHE A 77 -1.44 -3.57 -7.75
N PRO A 78 -1.89 -3.69 -9.01
CA PRO A 78 -1.01 -3.55 -10.17
C PRO A 78 -0.43 -2.15 -10.22
N HIS A 79 0.88 -2.07 -10.49
CA HIS A 79 1.58 -0.81 -10.75
C HIS A 79 1.51 0.21 -9.59
N CYS A 80 1.25 -0.29 -8.37
CA CYS A 80 1.18 0.49 -7.15
C CYS A 80 2.57 0.74 -6.56
N LEU A 81 2.87 2.00 -6.27
CA LEU A 81 4.07 2.41 -5.55
C LEU A 81 3.90 2.30 -4.04
N GLY A 82 2.69 2.58 -3.58
CA GLY A 82 2.39 2.66 -2.17
C GLY A 82 1.07 3.34 -1.89
N SER A 83 0.86 3.62 -0.62
CA SER A 83 -0.40 4.12 -0.08
C SER A 83 -0.14 5.41 0.67
N VAL A 84 -1.07 6.34 0.58
CA VAL A 84 -0.99 7.67 1.20
C VAL A 84 -2.12 7.84 2.21
N ASP A 85 -1.77 8.37 3.38
CA ASP A 85 -2.74 8.69 4.42
C ASP A 85 -2.24 9.75 5.41
N GLY A 86 -3.16 10.28 6.21
CA GLY A 86 -2.89 11.21 7.30
C GLY A 86 -3.00 10.57 8.68
N THR A 87 -2.12 10.96 9.59
CA THR A 87 -2.26 10.67 11.03
C THR A 87 -2.14 11.94 11.86
N HIS A 88 -3.02 12.07 12.85
CA HIS A 88 -2.96 13.17 13.82
C HIS A 88 -1.98 12.84 14.94
N VAL A 89 -1.04 13.74 15.20
CA VAL A 89 -0.14 13.71 16.36
C VAL A 89 -0.69 14.66 17.41
N ALA A 90 -1.07 14.13 18.57
CA ALA A 90 -1.65 14.92 19.64
C ALA A 90 -0.63 15.91 20.20
N ILE A 91 -1.03 17.16 20.38
CA ILE A 91 -0.18 18.22 20.95
C ILE A 91 -0.80 18.81 22.22
N THR A 92 0.05 19.43 23.03
CA THR A 92 -0.42 20.30 24.11
C THR A 92 -1.16 21.50 23.53
N LEU A 93 -2.24 21.92 24.18
CA LEU A 93 -3.06 23.06 23.76
C LEU A 93 -2.15 24.28 23.50
N PRO A 94 -2.11 24.79 22.25
CA PRO A 94 -1.40 26.02 21.95
C PRO A 94 -2.03 27.17 22.73
N LYS A 95 -1.21 27.99 23.40
CA LYS A 95 -1.69 29.18 24.14
C LYS A 95 -2.40 30.20 23.23
N LEU A 96 -2.12 30.17 21.93
CA LEU A 96 -2.70 31.01 20.88
C LEU A 96 -3.22 30.10 19.76
N GLN A 97 -4.37 30.43 19.17
CA GLN A 97 -4.95 29.73 18.01
C GLN A 97 -5.33 28.25 18.24
N GLY A 98 -5.74 27.86 19.45
CA GLY A 98 -6.11 26.48 19.77
C GLY A 98 -7.14 25.86 18.81
N GLN A 99 -8.13 26.63 18.35
CA GLN A 99 -9.16 26.17 17.40
C GLN A 99 -8.57 25.66 16.07
N ALA A 100 -7.48 26.26 15.58
CA ALA A 100 -6.85 25.84 14.33
C ALA A 100 -6.26 24.42 14.41
N TYR A 101 -5.88 23.99 15.62
CA TYR A 101 -5.32 22.66 15.86
C TYR A 101 -6.37 21.63 16.30
N PHE A 102 -7.62 22.06 16.49
CA PHE A 102 -8.70 21.17 16.92
C PHE A 102 -9.20 20.33 15.75
N ASN A 103 -9.06 19.00 15.87
CA ASN A 103 -9.40 18.07 14.80
C ASN A 103 -10.81 17.48 14.94
N ARG A 104 -11.25 16.75 13.92
CA ARG A 104 -12.51 16.01 13.89
C ARG A 104 -12.67 14.93 14.97
N LYS A 105 -11.55 14.48 15.56
CA LYS A 105 -11.51 13.50 16.66
C LYS A 105 -11.57 14.19 18.04
N LEU A 106 -11.89 15.48 18.09
CA LEU A 106 -12.10 16.29 19.28
C LEU A 106 -10.84 16.47 20.16
N PHE A 107 -9.65 16.51 19.55
CA PHE A 107 -8.41 16.85 20.25
C PHE A 107 -7.50 17.78 19.42
N HIS A 108 -6.55 18.43 20.10
CA HIS A 108 -5.57 19.30 19.47
C HIS A 108 -4.43 18.48 18.86
N SER A 109 -4.16 18.69 17.57
CA SER A 109 -3.17 17.88 16.85
C SER A 109 -2.47 18.65 15.74
N VAL A 110 -1.28 18.16 15.40
CA VAL A 110 -0.62 18.44 14.14
C VAL A 110 -0.82 17.25 13.21
N LEU A 111 -1.17 17.52 11.95
CA LEU A 111 -1.33 16.49 10.94
C LEU A 111 0.03 16.11 10.35
N LEU A 112 0.31 14.81 10.31
CA LEU A 112 1.34 14.18 9.50
C LEU A 112 0.65 13.47 8.33
N GLN A 113 0.88 13.94 7.11
CA GLN A 113 0.57 13.17 5.92
C GLN A 113 1.82 12.39 5.52
N ALA A 114 1.70 11.12 5.16
CA ALA A 114 2.81 10.38 4.60
C ALA A 114 2.37 9.34 3.56
N ALA A 115 3.30 8.98 2.67
CA ALA A 115 3.15 7.88 1.74
C ALA A 115 4.24 6.83 1.99
N CYS A 116 3.85 5.56 2.01
CA CYS A 116 4.78 4.45 2.23
C CYS A 116 4.57 3.32 1.22
N ASP A 117 5.63 2.55 1.00
CA ASP A 117 5.61 1.36 0.15
C ASP A 117 5.14 0.11 0.92
N GLY A 118 5.14 -1.04 0.23
CA GLY A 118 4.78 -2.35 0.79
C GLY A 118 5.70 -2.84 1.91
N ASP A 119 6.90 -2.27 2.04
CA ASP A 119 7.92 -2.64 3.03
C ASP A 119 7.89 -1.68 4.25
N SER A 120 6.81 -0.92 4.41
CA SER A 120 6.64 0.04 5.52
C SER A 120 7.70 1.16 5.53
N ILE A 121 8.27 1.49 4.37
CA ILE A 121 9.20 2.61 4.19
C ILE A 121 8.45 3.85 3.71
N PHE A 122 8.55 4.94 4.47
CA PHE A 122 8.00 6.22 4.04
C PHE A 122 8.89 6.85 2.96
N PHE A 123 8.36 7.07 1.76
CA PHE A 123 9.07 7.74 0.66
C PHE A 123 8.62 9.20 0.47
N SER A 124 7.54 9.60 1.12
CA SER A 124 7.11 11.00 1.20
C SER A 124 6.46 11.28 2.55
N MET A 125 6.70 12.48 3.09
CA MET A 125 6.02 12.96 4.29
C MET A 125 5.91 14.48 4.26
N LEU A 126 4.84 14.97 4.89
CA LEU A 126 4.59 16.38 5.11
C LEU A 126 3.98 16.53 6.50
N ALA A 127 4.73 17.17 7.40
CA ALA A 127 4.37 17.35 8.80
C ALA A 127 4.23 18.84 9.12
N GLY A 128 3.35 19.18 10.07
CA GLY A 128 3.21 20.55 10.57
C GLY A 128 1.92 21.25 10.18
N HIS A 129 1.01 20.56 9.49
CA HIS A 129 -0.28 21.15 9.14
C HIS A 129 -1.22 21.19 10.34
N LEU A 130 -2.10 22.18 10.31
CA LEU A 130 -3.13 22.43 11.31
C LEU A 130 -4.06 21.23 11.44
N GLY A 131 -4.49 20.92 12.66
CA GLY A 131 -5.37 19.77 12.95
C GLY A 131 -6.76 19.85 12.31
N VAL A 132 -7.20 21.05 11.91
CA VAL A 132 -8.45 21.25 11.16
C VAL A 132 -8.35 20.82 9.69
N ASN A 133 -7.14 20.74 9.13
CA ASN A 133 -6.97 20.49 7.69
C ASN A 133 -7.32 19.04 7.33
N HIS A 134 -7.93 18.87 6.16
CA HIS A 134 -8.16 17.55 5.56
C HIS A 134 -6.90 17.00 4.88
N ASP A 135 -6.73 15.68 4.92
CA ASP A 135 -5.58 14.97 4.37
C ASP A 135 -5.37 15.25 2.88
N ALA A 136 -6.45 15.27 2.10
CA ALA A 136 -6.43 15.59 0.68
C ALA A 136 -5.96 17.02 0.38
N HIS A 137 -6.32 17.99 1.22
CA HIS A 137 -5.89 19.39 1.05
C HIS A 137 -4.39 19.52 1.31
N VAL A 138 -3.89 18.89 2.38
CA VAL A 138 -2.47 18.86 2.69
C VAL A 138 -1.68 18.17 1.59
N PHE A 139 -2.17 17.03 1.08
CA PHE A 139 -1.47 16.27 0.05
C PHE A 139 -1.24 17.06 -1.24
N ARG A 140 -2.19 17.91 -1.66
CA ARG A 140 -2.05 18.77 -2.85
C ARG A 140 -0.84 19.71 -2.80
N SER A 141 -0.44 20.12 -1.60
CA SER A 141 0.74 20.97 -1.40
C SER A 141 2.07 20.20 -1.38
N SER A 142 2.03 18.86 -1.40
CA SER A 142 3.22 18.03 -1.28
C SER A 142 4.04 17.97 -2.57
N MET A 143 5.36 17.81 -2.42
CA MET A 143 6.25 17.56 -3.56
C MET A 143 5.94 16.24 -4.27
N LEU A 144 5.40 15.26 -3.55
CA LEU A 144 4.96 14.00 -4.15
C LEU A 144 3.82 14.23 -5.14
N PHE A 145 2.79 14.98 -4.74
CA PHE A 145 1.69 15.33 -5.62
C PHE A 145 2.19 15.99 -6.90
N LYS A 146 3.06 17.01 -6.78
CA LYS A 146 3.65 17.72 -7.93
C LYS A 146 4.41 16.77 -8.88
N LYS A 147 5.29 15.93 -8.33
CA LYS A 147 6.10 14.99 -9.14
C LYS A 147 5.28 13.88 -9.80
N MET A 148 4.24 13.40 -9.14
CA MET A 148 3.33 12.41 -9.73
C MET A 148 2.50 13.04 -10.85
N GLU A 149 2.04 14.28 -10.66
CA GLU A 149 1.31 15.03 -11.67
C GLU A 149 2.13 15.28 -12.94
N GLU A 150 3.40 15.64 -12.76
CA GLU A 150 4.35 15.87 -13.86
C GLU A 150 4.88 14.55 -14.47
N GLY A 151 4.59 13.39 -13.86
CA GLY A 151 5.15 12.09 -14.26
C GLY A 151 6.67 11.98 -14.03
N THR A 152 7.25 12.80 -13.15
CA THR A 152 8.70 12.86 -12.88
C THR A 152 9.11 12.13 -11.61
N HIS A 153 8.16 11.59 -10.85
CA HIS A 153 8.46 10.89 -9.60
C HIS A 153 9.30 9.64 -9.82
N ILE A 154 9.01 8.87 -10.89
CA ILE A 154 9.75 7.67 -11.26
C ILE A 154 10.51 7.92 -12.56
N PRO A 155 11.81 7.59 -12.62
CA PRO A 155 12.58 7.66 -13.86
C PRO A 155 11.88 6.93 -15.01
N GLY A 156 11.64 7.65 -16.10
CA GLY A 156 11.03 7.11 -17.32
C GLY A 156 9.51 6.89 -17.26
N ASN A 157 8.86 7.15 -16.11
CA ASN A 157 7.41 7.02 -15.91
C ASN A 157 6.81 5.78 -16.61
N PRO A 158 7.21 4.55 -16.19
CA PRO A 158 6.80 3.34 -16.88
C PRO A 158 5.28 3.27 -16.96
N MET A 159 4.74 2.74 -18.06
CA MET A 159 3.30 2.59 -18.26
C MET A 159 2.94 1.11 -18.28
N PHE A 160 1.89 0.74 -17.54
CA PHE A 160 1.30 -0.58 -17.61
C PHE A 160 0.09 -0.53 -18.54
N HIS A 161 0.09 -1.35 -19.60
CA HIS A 161 -1.00 -1.35 -20.58
C HIS A 161 -1.93 -2.54 -20.34
N TYR A 162 -3.23 -2.27 -20.23
CA TYR A 162 -4.26 -3.30 -20.09
C TYR A 162 -5.56 -2.88 -20.77
N SER A 163 -6.15 -3.77 -21.58
CA SER A 163 -7.40 -3.50 -22.32
C SER A 163 -7.40 -2.17 -23.10
N GLY A 164 -6.26 -1.79 -23.69
CA GLY A 164 -6.12 -0.53 -24.43
C GLY A 164 -5.97 0.73 -23.56
N VAL A 165 -5.98 0.59 -22.24
CA VAL A 165 -5.78 1.68 -21.27
C VAL A 165 -4.32 1.69 -20.80
N SER A 166 -3.72 2.88 -20.79
CA SER A 166 -2.35 3.10 -20.28
C SER A 166 -2.42 3.56 -18.82
N ILE A 167 -1.91 2.73 -17.92
CA ILE A 167 -1.98 2.90 -16.48
C ILE A 167 -0.61 3.41 -15.98
N PRO A 168 -0.51 4.64 -15.44
CA PRO A 168 0.74 5.18 -14.90
C PRO A 168 1.05 4.56 -13.53
N PRO A 169 2.21 4.86 -12.92
CA PRO A 169 2.48 4.46 -11.55
C PRO A 169 1.43 5.01 -10.59
N LEU A 170 0.95 4.19 -9.66
CA LEU A 170 -0.23 4.49 -8.84
C LEU A 170 0.10 4.69 -7.38
N ILE A 171 -0.67 5.57 -6.74
CA ILE A 171 -0.75 5.74 -5.28
C ILE A 171 -2.20 5.49 -4.84
N LEU A 172 -2.37 4.85 -3.68
CA LEU A 172 -3.68 4.51 -3.13
C LEU A 172 -4.06 5.49 -2.00
N GLY A 173 -5.16 6.22 -2.15
CA GLY A 173 -5.75 7.13 -1.14
C GLY A 173 -7.11 6.65 -0.63
N ASP A 174 -7.62 7.20 0.47
CA ASP A 174 -8.95 6.87 0.98
C ASP A 174 -10.06 7.57 0.17
N GLY A 175 -11.29 7.41 0.63
CA GLY A 175 -12.45 8.08 0.06
C GLY A 175 -12.39 9.61 0.07
N ALA A 176 -11.59 10.24 0.93
CA ALA A 176 -11.45 11.69 1.01
C ALA A 176 -10.47 12.27 -0.02
N TYR A 177 -9.60 11.44 -0.62
CA TYR A 177 -8.72 11.87 -1.71
C TYR A 177 -9.49 12.01 -3.04
N PRO A 178 -9.05 12.89 -3.95
CA PRO A 178 -9.60 12.96 -5.30
C PRO A 178 -9.21 11.71 -6.11
N LEU A 179 -10.01 11.36 -7.11
CA LEU A 179 -9.63 10.38 -8.12
C LEU A 179 -8.79 11.09 -9.20
N CYS A 180 -7.57 10.63 -9.44
CA CYS A 180 -6.70 11.14 -10.52
C CYS A 180 -6.10 9.96 -11.29
N LYS A 181 -5.50 10.20 -12.47
CA LYS A 181 -4.90 9.13 -13.30
C LYS A 181 -3.90 8.27 -12.54
N TRP A 182 -3.17 8.87 -11.60
CA TRP A 182 -2.16 8.23 -10.76
C TRP A 182 -2.59 8.05 -9.28
N LEU A 183 -3.73 8.62 -8.86
CA LEU A 183 -4.24 8.54 -7.49
C LEU A 183 -5.57 7.79 -7.47
N MET A 184 -5.52 6.54 -7.03
CA MET A 184 -6.68 5.67 -6.98
C MET A 184 -7.36 5.74 -5.62
N LYS A 185 -8.69 5.62 -5.61
CA LYS A 185 -9.56 5.59 -4.42
C LYS A 185 -10.61 4.49 -4.57
N PRO A 186 -11.17 3.95 -3.47
CA PRO A 186 -12.18 2.90 -3.56
C PRO A 186 -13.45 3.42 -4.24
N TYR A 187 -14.24 2.51 -4.81
CA TYR A 187 -15.62 2.82 -5.23
C TYR A 187 -16.45 3.08 -3.97
N ALA A 188 -17.03 4.28 -3.85
CA ALA A 188 -17.85 4.63 -2.69
C ALA A 188 -19.07 3.70 -2.54
N VAL A 189 -19.69 3.36 -3.67
CA VAL A 189 -20.81 2.41 -3.74
C VAL A 189 -20.51 1.41 -4.87
N PRO A 190 -19.95 0.22 -4.56
CA PRO A 190 -19.60 -0.77 -5.58
C PRO A 190 -20.86 -1.43 -6.15
N ARG A 191 -21.01 -1.38 -7.47
CA ARG A 191 -22.23 -1.76 -8.21
C ARG A 191 -22.22 -3.20 -8.71
N ASN A 192 -21.03 -3.77 -8.93
CA ASN A 192 -20.85 -5.12 -9.49
C ASN A 192 -19.73 -5.88 -8.75
N GLU A 193 -19.53 -7.16 -9.09
CA GLU A 193 -18.50 -7.99 -8.44
C GLU A 193 -17.08 -7.51 -8.71
N HIS A 194 -16.80 -6.95 -9.89
CA HIS A 194 -15.49 -6.39 -10.24
C HIS A 194 -15.12 -5.23 -9.31
N GLU A 195 -16.05 -4.31 -9.07
CA GLU A 195 -15.86 -3.16 -8.16
C GLU A 195 -15.74 -3.61 -6.69
N ARG A 196 -16.52 -4.61 -6.26
CA ARG A 196 -16.41 -5.18 -4.90
C ARG A 196 -15.06 -5.85 -4.69
N HIS A 197 -14.60 -6.61 -5.68
CA HIS A 197 -13.32 -7.30 -5.66
C HIS A 197 -12.14 -6.32 -5.71
N TYR A 198 -12.26 -5.28 -6.54
CA TYR A 198 -11.36 -4.13 -6.54
C TYR A 198 -11.26 -3.53 -5.15
N ASN A 199 -12.38 -3.16 -4.51
CA ASN A 199 -12.37 -2.55 -3.18
C ASN A 199 -11.72 -3.46 -2.14
N LYS A 200 -11.93 -4.78 -2.20
CA LYS A 200 -11.31 -5.76 -1.29
C LYS A 200 -9.78 -5.74 -1.40
N ILE A 201 -9.24 -5.79 -2.62
CA ILE A 201 -7.78 -5.79 -2.86
C ILE A 201 -7.20 -4.39 -2.60
N PHE A 202 -7.90 -3.34 -3.00
CA PHE A 202 -7.56 -1.94 -2.76
C PHE A 202 -7.40 -1.69 -1.26
N ASN A 203 -8.41 -2.03 -0.45
CA ASN A 203 -8.37 -1.78 0.99
C ASN A 203 -7.25 -2.56 1.67
N ARG A 204 -6.99 -3.81 1.26
CA ARG A 204 -5.85 -4.59 1.76
C ARG A 204 -4.50 -3.93 1.43
N SER A 205 -4.35 -3.43 0.20
CA SER A 205 -3.11 -2.79 -0.27
C SER A 205 -2.92 -1.41 0.35
N ARG A 206 -4.02 -0.68 0.55
CA ARG A 206 -4.05 0.61 1.24
C ARG A 206 -3.65 0.46 2.70
N ASN A 207 -4.20 -0.52 3.42
CA ASN A 207 -4.02 -0.71 4.87
C ASN A 207 -2.55 -0.77 5.32
N VAL A 208 -1.61 -1.02 4.41
CA VAL A 208 -0.17 -0.90 4.66
C VAL A 208 0.21 0.45 5.28
N VAL A 209 -0.37 1.57 4.85
CA VAL A 209 -0.02 2.90 5.40
C VAL A 209 -0.51 3.07 6.84
N GLU A 210 -1.71 2.59 7.15
CA GLU A 210 -2.27 2.59 8.50
C GLU A 210 -1.45 1.70 9.44
N CYS A 211 -1.10 0.49 8.97
CA CYS A 211 -0.18 -0.40 9.68
C CYS A 211 1.21 0.24 9.88
N THR A 212 1.72 0.97 8.90
CA THR A 212 3.02 1.65 8.99
C THR A 212 2.97 2.78 10.02
N PHE A 213 1.87 3.55 10.11
CA PHE A 213 1.68 4.52 11.18
C PHE A 213 1.56 3.86 12.56
N GLY A 214 0.89 2.70 12.66
CA GLY A 214 0.85 1.91 13.88
C GLY A 214 2.25 1.48 14.34
N GLN A 215 3.05 0.96 13.41
CA GLN A 215 4.47 0.61 13.65
C GLN A 215 5.30 1.82 14.09
N LEU A 216 5.13 2.97 13.44
CA LEU A 216 5.80 4.23 13.78
C LEU A 216 5.47 4.64 15.23
N LYS A 217 4.19 4.60 15.61
CA LYS A 217 3.71 4.94 16.97
C LYS A 217 4.17 3.95 18.03
N ALA A 218 4.20 2.65 17.70
CA ALA A 218 4.71 1.60 18.58
C ALA A 218 6.21 1.76 18.84
N ARG A 219 6.98 2.03 17.78
CA ARG A 219 8.43 2.23 17.83
C ARG A 219 8.78 3.50 18.61
N PHE A 220 8.03 4.57 18.39
CA PHE A 220 8.27 5.88 19.02
C PHE A 220 7.10 6.30 19.90
N ARG A 221 7.12 5.80 21.14
CA ARG A 221 6.08 5.98 22.18
C ARG A 221 5.70 7.44 22.50
N ARG A 222 6.47 8.42 22.03
CA ARG A 222 6.14 9.85 22.17
C ARG A 222 5.05 10.33 21.20
N LEU A 223 4.80 9.62 20.09
CA LEU A 223 3.75 9.96 19.12
C LEU A 223 2.31 9.66 19.58
N PRO A 224 2.01 8.49 20.19
CA PRO A 224 0.65 8.20 20.66
C PRO A 224 0.26 8.98 21.92
N VAL A 225 1.25 9.51 22.65
CA VAL A 225 1.03 10.35 23.83
C VAL A 225 1.01 11.82 23.41
N ARG A 226 0.26 12.65 24.13
CA ARG A 226 0.26 14.10 23.91
C ARG A 226 1.68 14.65 23.94
N MET A 227 2.09 15.28 22.85
CA MET A 227 3.42 15.85 22.71
C MET A 227 3.53 17.15 23.53
N GLU A 228 4.38 17.13 24.54
CA GLU A 228 4.78 18.33 25.29
C GLU A 228 6.02 18.90 24.62
N ALA A 229 5.79 19.68 23.56
CA ALA A 229 6.82 20.41 22.85
C ALA A 229 6.26 21.75 22.39
N HIS A 230 7.14 22.72 22.16
CA HIS A 230 6.76 23.94 21.48
C HIS A 230 6.29 23.63 20.06
N ILE A 231 5.19 24.24 19.63
CA ILE A 231 4.54 23.96 18.34
C ILE A 231 5.50 24.09 17.15
N GLN A 232 6.45 25.03 17.23
CA GLN A 232 7.49 25.28 16.24
C GLN A 232 8.44 24.08 16.05
N ASN A 233 8.59 23.23 17.07
CA ASN A 233 9.49 22.07 17.04
C ASN A 233 8.76 20.77 16.66
N VAL A 234 7.43 20.74 16.73
CA VAL A 234 6.63 19.51 16.53
C VAL A 234 6.89 18.93 15.14
N SER A 235 6.91 19.75 14.09
CA SER A 235 7.17 19.29 12.72
C SER A 235 8.54 18.63 12.58
N SER A 236 9.58 19.21 13.17
CA SER A 236 10.95 18.68 13.15
C SER A 236 11.06 17.36 13.93
N ILE A 237 10.36 17.24 15.06
CA ILE A 237 10.30 16.00 15.84
C ILE A 237 9.62 14.89 15.03
N ILE A 238 8.46 15.18 14.42
CA ILE A 238 7.73 14.23 13.58
C ILE A 238 8.61 13.77 12.40
N ALA A 239 9.24 14.71 11.70
CA ALA A 239 10.16 14.42 10.60
C ALA A 239 11.30 13.50 11.03
N SER A 240 11.94 13.79 12.17
CA SER A 240 13.02 12.98 12.72
C SER A 240 12.56 11.56 13.03
N VAL A 241 11.37 11.41 13.60
CA VAL A 241 10.79 10.10 13.93
C VAL A 241 10.53 9.28 12.66
N VAL A 242 9.97 9.87 11.60
CA VAL A 242 9.75 9.19 10.31
C VAL A 242 11.08 8.76 9.68
N ILE A 243 12.11 9.60 9.72
CA ILE A 243 13.45 9.26 9.20
C ILE A 243 14.07 8.12 9.98
N LEU A 244 14.01 8.18 11.33
CA LEU A 244 14.54 7.13 12.20
C LEU A 244 13.81 5.80 12.02
N HIS A 245 12.49 5.82 11.79
CA HIS A 245 11.71 4.64 11.43
C HIS A 245 12.27 3.97 10.19
N ASN A 246 12.42 4.73 9.10
CA ASN A 246 12.97 4.20 7.85
C ASN A 246 14.37 3.59 8.02
N ILE A 247 15.23 4.21 8.85
CA ILE A 247 16.56 3.67 9.17
C ILE A 247 16.41 2.32 9.89
N CYS A 248 15.52 2.23 10.88
CA CYS A 248 15.26 1.01 11.63
C CYS A 248 14.69 -0.11 10.75
N GLU A 249 13.75 0.20 9.86
CA GLU A 249 13.19 -0.77 8.91
C GLU A 249 14.26 -1.31 7.95
N LYS A 250 15.09 -0.42 7.39
CA LYS A 250 16.23 -0.82 6.55
C LYS A 250 17.24 -1.72 7.28
N LYS A 251 17.36 -1.56 8.60
CA LYS A 251 18.20 -2.40 9.47
C LYS A 251 17.45 -3.61 10.04
N LYS A 252 16.16 -3.79 9.71
CA LYS A 252 15.29 -4.87 10.18
C LYS A 252 15.20 -4.95 11.71
N HIS A 253 15.19 -3.79 12.38
CA HIS A 253 15.02 -3.72 13.82
C HIS A 253 13.59 -4.13 14.21
N LEU A 254 13.48 -5.11 15.10
CA LEU A 254 12.20 -5.57 15.64
C LEU A 254 11.45 -4.43 16.36
N ILE A 255 10.12 -4.44 16.24
CA ILE A 255 9.24 -3.54 17.01
C ILE A 255 8.61 -4.38 18.12
N PRO A 256 8.83 -4.04 19.40
CA PRO A 256 8.15 -4.71 20.49
C PRO A 256 6.66 -4.32 20.50
N ASN A 257 5.77 -5.31 20.62
CA ASN A 257 4.31 -5.14 20.82
C ASN A 257 3.56 -4.39 19.71
N VAL A 258 3.81 -4.71 18.42
CA VAL A 258 3.11 -4.09 17.27
C VAL A 258 1.59 -4.20 17.39
N ASP A 259 1.08 -5.34 17.87
CA ASP A 259 -0.36 -5.63 17.92
C ASP A 259 -1.15 -4.67 18.83
N GLN A 260 -0.50 -3.97 19.75
CA GLN A 260 -1.15 -3.03 20.68
C GLN A 260 -1.43 -1.65 20.09
N TYR A 261 -0.84 -1.33 18.93
CA TYR A 261 -0.87 0.01 18.32
C TYR A 261 -1.46 0.02 16.90
N ILE A 262 -2.01 -1.10 16.44
CA ILE A 262 -2.85 -1.11 15.24
C ILE A 262 -4.07 -0.27 15.58
N GLU A 263 -4.18 0.92 14.99
CA GLU A 263 -5.40 1.73 15.13
C GLU A 263 -6.56 0.91 14.60
N GLN A 264 -7.56 0.64 15.45
CA GLN A 264 -8.81 0.06 14.97
C GLN A 264 -9.40 1.01 13.94
N PRO A 265 -9.93 0.50 12.81
CA PRO A 265 -10.55 1.34 11.79
C PRO A 265 -11.60 2.20 12.49
N THR A 266 -11.32 3.50 12.58
CA THR A 266 -12.29 4.41 13.19
C THR A 266 -13.43 4.47 12.19
N GLU A 267 -14.65 4.11 12.60
CA GLU A 267 -15.83 4.31 11.76
C GLU A 267 -15.88 5.78 11.37
N THR A 268 -15.46 6.08 10.14
CA THR A 268 -15.66 7.39 9.55
C THR A 268 -17.17 7.50 9.40
N ARG A 269 -17.83 8.20 10.34
CA ARG A 269 -19.20 8.67 10.11
C ARG A 269 -19.22 9.25 8.70
N ASN A 270 -20.13 8.74 7.87
CA ASN A 270 -20.46 9.25 6.55
C ASN A 270 -20.87 10.72 6.67
N LEU A 271 -19.89 11.60 6.81
CA LEU A 271 -20.01 13.01 6.55
C LEU A 271 -19.76 13.12 5.06
N GLU A 272 -20.75 13.69 4.37
CA GLU A 272 -20.83 13.91 2.95
C GLU A 272 -19.44 13.97 2.32
N ASN A 273 -19.22 13.09 1.32
CA ASN A 273 -18.10 13.24 0.40
C ASN A 273 -18.21 14.65 -0.17
N LEU A 274 -17.54 15.62 0.46
CA LEU A 274 -17.09 16.80 -0.24
C LEU A 274 -16.17 16.21 -1.29
N ASP A 275 -16.70 16.03 -2.49
CA ASP A 275 -15.91 15.84 -3.69
C ASP A 275 -15.01 17.07 -3.73
N ILE A 276 -13.86 16.98 -3.05
CA ILE A 276 -12.77 17.93 -3.23
C ILE A 276 -12.26 17.58 -4.61
N ASP A 277 -12.97 18.08 -5.62
CA ASP A 277 -12.69 17.82 -7.01
C ASP A 277 -11.24 18.26 -7.21
N CYS A 278 -10.44 17.40 -7.83
CA CYS A 278 -9.24 17.90 -8.43
C CYS A 278 -9.71 18.95 -9.44
N ASN A 279 -9.37 20.23 -9.27
CA ASN A 279 -9.74 21.33 -10.16
C ASN A 279 -9.32 21.03 -11.61
N ARG A 280 -10.05 20.16 -12.30
CA ARG A 280 -9.67 19.53 -13.56
C ARG A 280 -10.89 19.47 -14.46
N GLY A 281 -10.63 19.53 -15.76
CA GLY A 281 -11.66 19.42 -16.77
C GLY A 281 -12.32 18.03 -16.77
N PRO A 282 -13.52 17.91 -17.38
CA PRO A 282 -14.26 16.65 -17.46
C PRO A 282 -13.44 15.48 -18.04
N SER A 283 -12.51 15.77 -18.96
CA SER A 283 -11.68 14.76 -19.64
C SER A 283 -10.77 13.96 -18.69
N ASP A 284 -10.14 14.62 -17.72
CA ASP A 284 -9.20 13.95 -16.80
C ASP A 284 -9.91 12.99 -15.86
N ARG A 285 -11.14 13.33 -15.46
CA ARG A 285 -11.97 12.47 -14.62
C ARG A 285 -12.39 11.21 -15.37
N VAL A 286 -12.80 11.35 -16.63
CA VAL A 286 -13.15 10.21 -17.50
C VAL A 286 -11.95 9.26 -17.66
N GLU A 287 -10.75 9.79 -17.90
CA GLU A 287 -9.54 8.97 -17.99
C GLU A 287 -9.21 8.25 -16.67
N ALA A 288 -9.33 8.95 -15.54
CA ALA A 288 -9.07 8.34 -14.22
C ALA A 288 -10.09 7.24 -13.89
N GLU A 289 -11.36 7.43 -14.25
CA GLU A 289 -12.40 6.40 -14.12
C GLU A 289 -12.16 5.20 -15.06
N ALA A 290 -11.68 5.44 -16.29
CA ALA A 290 -11.29 4.39 -17.22
C ALA A 290 -10.10 3.56 -16.70
N ILE A 291 -9.08 4.22 -16.14
CA ILE A 291 -7.94 3.56 -15.48
C ILE A 291 -8.43 2.69 -14.32
N ARG A 292 -9.29 3.23 -13.43
CA ARG A 292 -9.81 2.47 -12.29
C ARG A 292 -10.62 1.26 -12.74
N THR A 293 -11.44 1.41 -13.78
CA THR A 293 -12.25 0.33 -14.35
C THR A 293 -11.37 -0.77 -14.96
N ALA A 294 -10.35 -0.40 -15.74
CA ALA A 294 -9.38 -1.33 -16.30
C ALA A 294 -8.63 -2.11 -15.20
N ILE A 295 -8.28 -1.45 -14.08
CA ILE A 295 -7.68 -2.12 -12.93
C ILE A 295 -8.66 -3.08 -12.26
N ALA A 296 -9.93 -2.70 -12.09
CA ALA A 296 -10.95 -3.57 -11.52
C ALA A 296 -11.14 -4.85 -12.35
N GLU A 297 -11.17 -4.71 -13.68
CA GLU A 297 -11.20 -5.84 -14.61
C GLU A 297 -9.93 -6.70 -14.53
N TYR A 298 -8.75 -6.07 -14.51
CA TYR A 298 -7.47 -6.77 -14.37
C TYR A 298 -7.44 -7.61 -13.10
N LEU A 299 -7.78 -7.00 -11.97
CA LEU A 299 -7.78 -7.64 -10.66
C LEU A 299 -8.79 -8.79 -10.61
N PHE A 300 -10.02 -8.59 -11.09
CA PHE A 300 -11.03 -9.65 -11.11
C PHE A 300 -10.62 -10.84 -11.98
N THR A 301 -9.94 -10.58 -13.10
CA THR A 301 -9.53 -11.63 -14.04
C THR A 301 -8.27 -12.38 -13.58
N HIS A 302 -7.30 -11.67 -12.98
CA HIS A 302 -5.95 -12.21 -12.76
C HIS A 302 -5.55 -12.40 -11.29
N VAL A 303 -6.25 -11.75 -10.35
CA VAL A 303 -5.88 -11.73 -8.93
C VAL A 303 -7.11 -12.10 -8.10
N LYS A 304 -7.40 -13.39 -7.90
CA LYS A 304 -8.60 -13.84 -7.18
C LYS A 304 -8.55 -13.66 -5.65
#